data_AF-A0A2P6FQN2-F1
#
_entry.id   AF-A0A2P6FQN2-F1
#
_cell.length_a   1.000
_cell.length_b   1.000
_cell.length_c   1.000
_cell.angle_alpha   90.00
_cell.angle_beta   90.00
_cell.angle_gamma   90.00
#
_symmetry.space_group_name_H-M   'P 1'
#
loop_
_entity.id
_entity.type
_entity.pdbx_description
1 polymer ?
#
loop_
_entity_poly.entity_id
_entity_poly.type
_entity_poly.pdbx_seq_one_letter_code
_entity_poly.pdbx_strand_id
1 'polypeptide(L)' 'MKKVLILPIALIFLTSCQAKYLTPEGERLVKNVATGCVLGEIFFEDCKAGAAVTGAATVIDGQN' A
#
# COMPACT_ATOMS: atom_id res chain seq x y z
N MET A 1 -7.68 -26.39 2.83
CA MET A 1 -8.89 -25.70 3.33
C MET A 1 -8.63 -24.81 4.55
N LYS A 2 -7.86 -25.21 5.57
CA LYS A 2 -7.54 -24.35 6.74
C LYS A 2 -6.91 -22.98 6.40
N LYS A 3 -6.10 -22.88 5.34
CA LYS A 3 -5.45 -21.61 4.91
C LYS A 3 -6.45 -20.54 4.40
N VAL A 4 -7.60 -20.96 3.88
CA VAL A 4 -8.62 -20.05 3.32
C VAL A 4 -9.35 -19.29 4.42
N LEU A 5 -9.45 -19.85 5.63
CA LEU A 5 -10.05 -19.18 6.78
C LEU A 5 -9.10 -18.14 7.43
N ILE A 6 -7.78 -18.37 7.32
CA ILE A 6 -6.76 -17.50 7.95
C ILE A 6 -6.62 -16.18 7.19
N LEU A 7 -6.77 -16.20 5.86
CA LEU A 7 -6.63 -15.02 5.00
C LEU A 7 -7.63 -13.89 5.33
N PRO A 8 -8.95 -14.12 5.44
CA PRO A 8 -9.91 -13.07 5.79
C PRO A 8 -9.71 -12.59 7.23
N ILE A 9 -9.34 -13.47 8.16
CA ILE A 9 -9.07 -13.11 9.55
C ILE A 9 -7.85 -12.17 9.61
N ALA A 10 -6.76 -12.50 8.90
CA ALA A 10 -5.58 -11.65 8.81
C ALA A 10 -5.89 -10.29 8.17
N LEU A 11 -6.73 -10.24 7.12
CA LEU A 11 -7.17 -8.99 6.51
C LEU A 11 -8.00 -8.13 7.49
N ILE A 12 -8.86 -8.72 8.32
CA ILE A 12 -9.65 -7.99 9.31
C ILE A 12 -8.74 -7.38 10.41
N PHE A 13 -7.73 -8.13 10.86
CA PHE A 13 -6.75 -7.62 11.82
C PHE A 13 -5.83 -6.54 11.22
N LEU A 14 -5.45 -6.65 9.94
CA LEU A 14 -4.64 -5.64 9.26
C LEU A 14 -5.43 -4.35 8.96
N THR A 15 -6.71 -4.45 8.61
CA THR A 15 -7.57 -3.29 8.31
C THR A 15 -8.02 -2.52 9.58
N SER A 16 -8.06 -3.21 10.73
CA SER A 16 -8.29 -2.60 12.05
C SER A 16 -7.04 -2.01 12.68
N CYS A 17 -5.85 -2.30 12.14
CA CYS A 17 -4.64 -1.51 12.36
C CYS A 17 -4.74 -0.20 11.56
N GLN A 18 -5.81 0.56 11.81
CA GLN A 18 -5.98 1.91 11.30
C GLN A 18 -4.76 2.69 11.74
N ALA A 19 -4.04 3.20 10.76
CA ALA A 19 -2.81 3.97 10.81
C ALA A 19 -2.97 5.32 11.54
N LYS A 20 -3.57 5.33 12.75
CA LYS A 20 -3.87 6.55 13.51
C LYS A 20 -2.62 7.31 13.97
N TYR A 21 -1.45 6.69 13.82
CA TYR A 21 -0.13 7.28 14.06
C TYR A 21 0.48 7.92 12.80
N LEU A 22 -0.06 7.67 11.61
CA LEU A 22 0.39 8.31 10.39
C LEU A 22 -0.25 9.69 10.28
N THR A 23 0.58 10.68 9.98
CA THR A 23 0.11 12.01 9.58
C THR A 23 -0.72 11.89 8.29
N PRO A 24 -1.57 12.87 7.95
CA PRO A 24 -2.31 12.86 6.69
C PRO A 24 -1.43 12.59 5.47
N GLU A 25 -0.21 13.12 5.46
CA GLU A 25 0.76 12.86 4.39
C GLU A 25 1.34 11.44 4.41
N GLY A 26 1.54 10.88 5.59
CA GLY A 26 1.91 9.48 5.73
C GLY A 26 0.82 8.54 5.20
N GLU A 27 -0.45 8.84 5.47
CA GLU A 27 -1.58 8.07 4.95
C GLU A 27 -1.64 8.15 3.42
N ARG A 28 -1.42 9.35 2.85
CA ARG A 28 -1.36 9.57 1.40
C ARG A 28 -0.22 8.76 0.76
N LEU A 29 0.96 8.79 1.36
CA LEU A 29 2.13 8.03 0.90
C LEU A 29 1.86 6.53 0.91
N VAL A 30 1.36 5.98 2.01
CA VAL A 30 1.06 4.54 2.13
C VAL A 30 0.00 4.12 1.11
N LYS A 31 -1.06 4.91 0.91
CA LYS A 31 -2.09 4.63 -0.10
C LYS A 31 -1.50 4.57 -1.50
N ASN A 32 -0.71 5.57 -1.90
CA ASN A 32 -0.14 5.61 -3.24
C ASN A 32 0.91 4.51 -3.47
N VAL A 33 1.70 4.16 -2.46
CA VAL A 33 2.65 3.03 -2.50
C VAL A 33 1.89 1.70 -2.65
N ALA A 34 0.82 1.49 -1.89
CA ALA A 34 -0.01 0.29 -2.00
C ALA A 34 -0.69 0.18 -3.36
N THR A 35 -1.27 1.28 -3.87
CA THR A 35 -1.84 1.33 -5.22
C THR A 35 -0.78 1.08 -6.29
N GLY A 36 0.42 1.66 -6.14
CA GLY A 36 1.54 1.43 -7.05
C GLY A 36 2.04 0.00 -7.06
N CYS A 37 2.06 -0.68 -5.90
CA CYS A 37 2.36 -2.11 -5.83
C CYS A 37 1.37 -2.93 -6.66
N VAL A 38 0.07 -2.68 -6.48
CA VAL A 38 -0.97 -3.41 -7.23
C VAL A 38 -0.84 -3.15 -8.74
N LEU A 39 -0.64 -1.90 -9.15
CA LEU A 39 -0.47 -1.55 -10.56
C LEU A 39 0.84 -2.10 -11.13
N GLY A 40 1.93 -2.09 -10.36
CA GLY A 40 3.22 -2.65 -10.74
C GLY A 40 3.16 -4.16 -10.99
N GLU A 41 2.44 -4.88 -10.13
CA GLU A 41 2.22 -6.31 -10.31
C GLU A 41 1.38 -6.60 -11.57
N ILE A 42 0.35 -5.79 -11.86
CA ILE A 42 -0.53 -5.99 -13.02
C ILE A 42 0.17 -5.70 -14.35
N PHE A 43 0.95 -4.62 -14.43
CA PHE A 43 1.54 -4.16 -15.69
C PHE A 43 2.97 -4.64 -15.93
N PHE A 44 3.72 -4.91 -14.86
CA PHE A 44 5.15 -5.18 -14.94
C PHE A 44 5.58 -6.44 -14.16
N GLU A 45 4.64 -7.19 -13.57
CA GLU A 45 4.91 -8.33 -12.68
C GLU A 45 5.89 -7.99 -11.54
N ASP A 46 5.94 -6.72 -11.15
CA ASP A 46 6.85 -6.20 -10.14
C ASP A 46 6.16 -5.14 -9.27
N CYS A 47 5.47 -5.61 -8.23
CA CYS A 47 4.93 -4.76 -7.17
C CYS A 47 5.98 -3.82 -6.56
N LYS A 48 7.23 -4.25 -6.39
CA LYS A 48 8.25 -3.43 -5.71
C LYS A 48 8.63 -2.23 -6.56
N ALA A 49 8.80 -2.43 -7.87
CA ALA A 49 9.06 -1.34 -8.80
C ALA A 49 7.89 -0.36 -8.85
N GLY A 50 6.65 -0.86 -8.95
CA GLY A 50 5.45 -0.01 -8.96
C GLY A 50 5.29 0.81 -7.67
N ALA A 51 5.48 0.17 -6.51
CA ALA A 51 5.45 0.81 -5.20
C ALA A 51 6.52 1.90 -5.03
N ALA A 52 7.74 1.65 -5.53
CA ALA A 52 8.84 2.61 -5.45
C ALA A 52 8.58 3.86 -6.30
N VAL A 53 8.09 3.68 -7.53
CA VAL A 53 7.79 4.80 -8.44
C VAL A 53 6.67 5.67 -7.89
N THR A 54 5.55 5.08 -7.45
CA THR A 54 4.43 5.88 -6.91
C THR A 54 4.75 6.49 -5.55
N GLY A 55 5.55 5.81 -4.72
CA GLY A 55 6.07 6.37 -3.48
C GLY A 55 6.93 7.60 -3.73
N ALA A 56 7.89 7.51 -4.65
CA ALA A 56 8.73 8.64 -5.04
C ALA A 56 7.91 9.80 -5.62
N ALA A 57 6.96 9.50 -6.52
CA ALA A 57 6.07 10.52 -7.09
C ALA A 57 5.23 11.24 -6.02
N THR A 58 4.77 10.52 -4.99
CA THR A 58 3.98 11.10 -3.90
C THR A 58 4.80 12.03 -3.02
N VAL A 59 6.08 11.70 -2.78
CA VAL A 59 6.98 12.59 -2.03
C VAL A 59 7.27 13.85 -2.83
N ILE A 60 7.55 13.74 -4.13
CA ILE A 60 7.85 14.89 -5.01
C ILE A 60 6.65 15.83 -5.13
N ASP A 61 5.45 15.29 -5.33
CA ASP A 61 4.22 16.07 -5.41
C ASP A 61 3.91 16.84 -4.11
N GLY A 62 4.30 16.29 -2.95
CA GLY A 62 4.13 16.97 -1.65
C GLY A 62 5.16 18.06 -1.34
N GLN A 63 6.14 18.32 -2.22
CA GLN A 63 7.14 19.36 -2.05
C GLN A 63 6.78 20.70 -2.73
N ASN A 64 5.62 20.78 -3.38
CA ASN A 64 5.13 21.96 -4.10
C ASN A 64 4.03 22.69 -3.32
#